data_AF-A0A3C0SJV9-F1
#
_entry.id   AF-A0A3C0SJV9-F1
#
_cell.length_a   1.000
_cell.length_b   1.000
_cell.length_c   1.000
_cell.angle_alpha   90.00
_cell.angle_beta   90.00
_cell.angle_gamma   90.00
#
_symmetry.space_group_name_H-M   'P 1'
#
loop_
_entity.id
_entity.type
_entity.pdbx_description
1 polymer ?
#
loop_
_entity_poly.entity_id
_entity_poly.type
_entity_poly.pdbx_seq_one_letter_code
_entity_poly.pdbx_strand_id
1 'polypeptide(L)' 'MRLELHKVSVRNVSWGDETKVEKGTLFVNREEMLSVAMKDNRFARAGLEFARPGESVRIIPVKDVIEPRCKL' A
#
# COMPACT_ATOMS: atom_id res chain seq x y z
N MET A 1 -24.57 4.41 -19.73
CA MET A 1 -23.28 4.90 -19.20
C MET A 1 -22.15 4.27 -20.00
N ARG A 2 -21.25 5.08 -20.56
CA ARG A 2 -20.04 4.60 -21.23
C ARG A 2 -18.91 4.63 -20.20
N LEU A 3 -18.33 3.47 -19.90
CA LEU A 3 -17.19 3.34 -18.98
C LEU A 3 -15.92 3.23 -19.82
N GLU A 4 -14.92 4.05 -19.51
CA GLU A 4 -13.62 4.03 -20.18
C GLU A 4 -12.52 3.61 -19.21
N LEU A 5 -11.68 2.67 -19.65
CA LEU A 5 -10.57 2.17 -18.86
C LEU A 5 -9.31 2.97 -19.19
N HIS A 6 -8.93 3.88 -18.31
CA HIS A 6 -7.65 4.58 -18.40
C HIS A 6 -6.54 3.71 -17.80
N LYS A 7 -5.43 3.59 -18.53
CA LYS A 7 -4.22 2.88 -18.09
C LYS A 7 -3.08 3.87 -18.00
N VAL A 8 -2.33 3.80 -16.92
CA VAL A 8 -1.12 4.62 -16.70
C VAL A 8 0.07 3.68 -16.57
N SER A 9 1.11 3.90 -17.36
CA SER A 9 2.34 3.11 -17.30
C SER A 9 3.27 3.65 -16.21
N VAL A 10 3.44 2.90 -15.13
CA VAL A 10 4.35 3.24 -14.02
C VAL A 10 5.59 2.34 -14.12
N ARG A 11 6.77 2.95 -14.11
CA ARG A 11 8.08 2.26 -14.18
C ARG A 11 8.83 2.29 -12.86
N ASN A 12 8.50 3.23 -11.98
CA ASN A 12 9.16 3.42 -10.70
C ASN A 12 8.17 3.95 -9.65
N VAL A 13 8.47 3.72 -8.38
CA VAL A 13 7.72 4.24 -7.24
C VAL A 13 8.68 4.91 -6.26
N SER A 14 8.29 6.08 -5.77
CA SER A 14 9.07 6.90 -4.84
C SER A 14 8.17 7.59 -3.81
N TRP A 15 8.75 8.03 -2.70
CA TRP A 15 8.08 8.91 -1.76
C TRP A 15 7.97 10.33 -2.32
N GLY A 16 6.90 11.03 -1.96
CA GLY A 16 6.72 12.46 -2.26
C GLY A 16 5.71 13.09 -1.32
N ASP A 17 5.60 14.41 -1.38
CA ASP A 17 4.67 15.19 -0.54
C ASP A 17 3.21 15.05 -1.00
N GLU A 18 2.98 14.56 -2.22
CA GLU A 18 1.65 14.34 -2.78
C GLU A 18 1.62 13.06 -3.61
N THR A 19 0.45 12.40 -3.64
CA THR A 19 0.26 11.22 -4.48
C THR A 19 0.01 11.64 -5.93
N LYS A 20 1.00 11.42 -6.80
CA LYS A 20 0.93 11.81 -8.23
C LYS A 20 1.73 10.89 -9.12
N VAL A 21 1.38 10.87 -10.41
CA VAL A 21 2.23 10.25 -11.45
C VAL A 21 2.91 11.35 -12.24
N GLU A 22 4.24 11.34 -12.26
CA GLU A 22 5.05 12.26 -13.05
C GLU A 22 6.18 11.51 -13.75
N LYS A 23 6.31 11.72 -15.06
CA LYS A 23 7.38 11.14 -15.91
C LYS A 23 7.55 9.61 -15.75
N GLY A 24 6.43 8.90 -15.54
CA GLY A 24 6.41 7.44 -15.35
C GLY A 24 6.83 6.96 -13.95
N THR A 25 7.01 7.86 -12.99
CA THR A 25 7.19 7.54 -11.57
C THR A 25 5.90 7.85 -10.81
N LEU A 26 5.45 6.90 -9.99
CA LEU A 26 4.40 7.13 -9.00
C LEU A 26 5.03 7.65 -7.72
N PHE A 27 4.73 8.90 -7.40
CA PHE A 27 5.02 9.49 -6.09
C PHE A 27 3.86 9.16 -5.17
N VAL A 28 4.17 8.70 -3.96
CA VAL A 28 3.19 8.31 -2.95
C VAL A 28 3.43 9.16 -1.72
N ASN A 29 2.37 9.83 -1.23
CA ASN A 29 2.41 10.44 0.09
C ASN A 29 2.17 9.35 1.16
N ARG A 30 3.14 9.20 2.07
CA ARG A 30 3.09 8.19 3.13
C ARG A 30 1.96 8.44 4.13
N GLU A 31 1.80 9.69 4.57
CA GLU A 31 0.80 10.08 5.56
C GLU A 31 -0.61 9.91 5.02
N GLU A 32 -0.84 10.32 3.78
CA GLU A 32 -2.11 10.14 3.08
C GLU A 32 -2.49 8.65 3.03
N MET A 33 -1.57 7.78 2.59
CA MET A 33 -1.85 6.35 2.50
C MET A 33 -2.06 5.70 3.88
N LEU A 34 -1.25 6.05 4.88
CA LEU A 34 -1.41 5.53 6.24
C LEU A 34 -2.72 6.02 6.88
N SER A 35 -3.12 7.26 6.61
CA SER A 35 -4.40 7.80 7.11
C SER A 35 -5.59 6.99 6.59
N VAL A 36 -5.54 6.52 5.34
CA VAL A 36 -6.58 5.66 4.77
C VAL A 36 -6.60 4.30 5.47
N ALA A 37 -5.43 3.69 5.69
CA ALA A 37 -5.33 2.41 6.38
C ALA A 37 -5.83 2.48 7.84
N MET A 38 -5.49 3.56 8.54
CA MET A 38 -5.85 3.77 9.95
C MET A 38 -7.32 4.21 10.16
N LYS A 39 -8.12 4.39 9.09
CA LYS A 39 -9.58 4.59 9.23
C LYS A 39 -10.27 3.37 9.84
N ASP A 40 -9.70 2.17 9.67
CA ASP A 40 -10.19 0.97 10.35
C ASP A 40 -9.58 0.89 11.76
N ASN A 41 -10.43 1.07 12.76
CA ASN A 41 -10.07 1.08 14.18
C ASN A 41 -9.59 -0.28 14.72
N ARG A 42 -9.69 -1.35 13.93
CA ARG A 42 -9.17 -2.68 14.30
C ARG A 42 -7.65 -2.75 14.17
N PHE A 43 -7.04 -1.86 13.39
CA PHE A 43 -5.59 -1.80 13.28
C PHE A 43 -5.02 -0.92 14.40
N ALA A 44 -4.19 -1.52 15.26
CA ALA A 44 -3.45 -0.77 16.27
C ALA A 44 -2.32 0.07 15.65
N ARG A 45 -1.76 -0.37 14.52
CA ARG A 45 -0.71 0.32 13.76
C ARG A 45 -0.75 -0.08 12.29
N ALA A 46 -0.29 0.81 11.43
CA ALA A 46 -0.02 0.54 10.02
C ALA A 46 1.37 1.08 9.65
N GLY A 47 2.07 0.36 8.78
CA GLY A 47 3.35 0.75 8.22
C GLY A 47 3.32 0.62 6.70
N LEU A 48 4.11 1.42 6.01
CA LEU A 48 4.19 1.40 4.55
C LEU A 48 5.65 1.47 4.11
N GLU A 49 6.04 0.50 3.29
CA GLU A 49 7.39 0.36 2.75
C GLU A 49 7.33 -0.02 1.27
N PHE A 50 8.38 0.35 0.53
CA PHE A 50 8.57 -0.11 -0.83
C PHE A 50 9.58 -1.25 -0.83
N ALA A 51 9.29 -2.29 -1.60
CA ALA A 51 10.28 -3.28 -1.99
C ALA A 51 10.48 -3.20 -3.51
N ARG A 52 11.73 -3.19 -3.96
CA ARG A 52 12.10 -3.05 -5.37
C ARG A 52 12.75 -4.34 -5.91
N PRO A 53 12.60 -4.63 -7.21
CA PRO A 53 13.33 -5.73 -7.83
C PRO A 53 14.84 -5.58 -7.59
N GLY A 54 15.48 -6.66 -7.13
CA GLY A 54 16.91 -6.69 -6.81
C GLY A 54 17.23 -6.49 -5.33
N GLU A 55 16.30 -6.00 -4.51
CA GLU A 55 16.46 -5.99 -3.06
C GLU A 55 16.34 -7.41 -2.49
N SER A 56 17.08 -7.71 -1.43
CA SER A 56 16.95 -8.99 -0.70
C SER A 56 15.71 -9.00 0.22
N VAL A 57 14.57 -8.57 -0.32
CA VAL A 57 13.28 -8.45 0.36
C VAL A 57 12.24 -9.24 -0.42
N ARG A 58 11.34 -9.94 0.29
CA ARG A 58 10.24 -10.70 -0.30
C ARG A 58 8.91 -10.24 0.27
N ILE A 59 7.98 -9.82 -0.59
CA ILE A 59 6.60 -9.53 -0.19
C ILE A 59 5.85 -10.86 -0.13
N ILE A 60 5.48 -11.27 1.08
CA ILE A 60 4.66 -12.46 1.31
C ILE A 60 3.40 -12.07 2.10
N PRO A 61 2.22 -12.62 1.77
CA PRO A 61 1.02 -12.39 2.55
C PRO A 61 1.13 -13.16 3.87
N VAL A 62 1.58 -12.50 4.93
CA VAL A 62 1.46 -13.03 6.29
C VAL A 62 0.09 -12.61 6.81
N LYS A 63 -0.88 -13.52 6.75
CA LYS A 63 -2.12 -13.39 7.50
C LYS A 63 -1.85 -14.08 8.83
N ASP A 64 -1.48 -13.31 9.84
CA ASP A 64 -1.30 -13.86 11.17
C ASP A 64 -2.63 -14.51 11.61
N VAL A 65 -2.54 -15.74 12.13
CA VAL A 65 -3.71 -16.52 12.52
C VAL A 65 -4.25 -15.89 13.80
N ILE A 66 -5.39 -15.19 13.72
CA ILE A 66 -6.14 -14.84 14.92
C ILE A 66 -6.51 -16.18 15.58
N GLU A 67 -5.87 -16.44 16.71
CA GLU A 67 -6.04 -17.62 17.55
C GLU A 67 -7.53 -18.01 17.67
N PRO A 68 -7.88 -19.32 17.63
CA PRO A 68 -9.25 -19.73 17.87
C PRO A 68 -9.67 -19.22 19.24
N ARG A 69 -10.56 -18.22 19.28
CA ARG A 69 -11.12 -17.75 20.55
C ARG A 69 -11.77 -18.95 21.23
N CYS A 70 -11.21 -19.34 22.37
CA CYS A 70 -11.73 -20.41 23.20
C CYS A 70 -13.23 -20.16 23.43
N LYS A 71 -14.06 -21.15 23.09
CA LYS A 71 -15.44 -21.21 23.58
C LYS A 71 -15.35 -21.69 25.03
N LEU A 72 -15.68 -20.79 25.96
CA LEU A 72 -16.15 -21.18 27.30
C LEU A 72 -17.47 -21.94 27.17
#